data_AF-A0A0F9SEF7-F1
#
_entry.id   AF-A0A0F9SEF7-F1
#
_cell.length_a   1.000
_cell.length_b   1.000
_cell.length_c   1.000
_cell.angle_alpha   90.00
_cell.angle_beta   90.00
_cell.angle_gamma   90.00
#
_symmetry.space_group_name_H-M   'P 1'
#
loop_
_entity.id
_entity.type
_entity.pdbx_description
1 polymer ?
#
loop_
_entity_poly.entity_id
_entity_poly.type
_entity_poly.pdbx_seq_one_letter_code
_entity_poly.pdbx_strand_id
1 'polypeptide(L)'
;MAIGGRGTTSVKVSAASARLKFNGCEPNYIRDVCKAACCRSSVDPSGIIVTIHPSERLQVIAHGAKVKKGHLVSVNKQCPFQEENHLCGLHNTPDKPFGCIASPFTLNKNGTLIIRNRYKLLVCYNDGPKLPAYVAFRASLDLMFGKKEAARIVRHLNSGGGDIIAYMPTDAYMKLMENDAAKRDRHA
;
A
#
# COMPACT_ATOMS: atom_id res chain seq x y z
N MET A 1 5.05 9.99 -25.52
CA MET A 1 4.22 10.90 -24.70
C MET A 1 4.15 10.36 -23.28
N ALA A 2 4.73 11.08 -22.32
CA ALA A 2 4.38 11.05 -20.90
C ALA A 2 4.99 12.33 -20.29
N ILE A 3 4.23 13.43 -20.33
CA ILE A 3 4.62 14.67 -19.69
C ILE A 3 4.37 14.44 -18.20
N GLY A 4 5.42 14.13 -17.45
CA GLY A 4 5.37 14.03 -15.99
C GLY A 4 4.92 15.37 -15.43
N GLY A 5 3.63 15.47 -15.07
CA GLY A 5 3.07 16.67 -14.49
C GLY A 5 3.75 16.95 -13.16
N ARG A 6 4.62 17.96 -13.12
CA ARG A 6 5.17 18.55 -11.89
C ARG A 6 4.02 19.26 -11.17
N GLY A 7 3.21 18.50 -10.45
CA GLY A 7 2.01 19.02 -9.80
C GLY A 7 1.59 18.13 -8.65
N THR A 8 0.63 18.64 -7.89
CA THR A 8 -0.08 17.86 -6.88
C THR A 8 -1.56 17.79 -7.24
N THR A 9 -2.20 16.68 -6.86
CA THR A 9 -3.63 16.45 -6.97
C THR A 9 -4.23 16.49 -5.57
N SER A 10 -5.35 17.20 -5.40
CA SER A 10 -6.06 17.24 -4.13
C SER A 10 -6.81 15.92 -3.89
N VAL A 11 -6.63 15.36 -2.70
CA VAL A 11 -7.25 14.10 -2.28
C VAL A 11 -7.82 14.30 -0.89
N LYS A 12 -9.10 13.98 -0.70
CA LYS A 12 -9.68 13.97 0.64
C LYS A 12 -9.21 12.72 1.38
N VAL A 13 -8.66 12.87 2.58
CA VAL A 13 -8.31 11.74 3.47
C VAL A 13 -9.41 11.59 4.51
N SER A 14 -10.03 10.41 4.57
CA SER A 14 -11.07 10.13 5.56
C SER A 14 -10.46 9.95 6.96
N ALA A 15 -10.83 10.80 7.91
CA ALA A 15 -10.35 10.70 9.28
C ALA A 15 -10.89 9.44 9.98
N ALA A 16 -12.15 9.08 9.71
CA ALA A 16 -12.77 7.85 10.22
C ALA A 16 -11.99 6.61 9.76
N SER A 17 -11.65 6.54 8.46
CA SER A 17 -10.88 5.41 7.94
C SER A 17 -9.42 5.43 8.38
N ALA A 18 -8.80 6.60 8.47
CA ALA A 18 -7.40 6.73 8.90
C ALA A 18 -7.20 6.35 10.38
N ARG A 19 -8.26 6.43 11.20
CA ARG A 19 -8.24 6.06 12.63
C ARG A 19 -8.54 4.59 12.92
N LEU A 20 -8.82 3.77 11.90
CA LEU A 20 -8.90 2.32 12.07
C LEU A 20 -7.64 1.79 12.74
N LYS A 21 -7.78 0.81 13.63
CA LYS A 21 -6.70 0.37 14.52
C LYS A 21 -5.98 -0.84 13.94
N PHE A 22 -4.66 -0.79 13.97
CA PHE A 22 -3.79 -1.85 13.49
C PHE A 22 -2.59 -2.00 14.42
N ASN A 23 -2.02 -3.19 14.46
CA ASN A 23 -0.63 -3.35 14.84
C ASN A 23 0.27 -2.70 13.78
N GLY A 24 1.45 -2.23 14.17
CA GLY A 24 2.43 -1.70 13.23
C GLY A 24 3.01 -2.81 12.34
N CYS A 25 3.88 -2.40 11.41
CA CYS A 25 4.62 -3.30 10.55
C CYS A 25 6.06 -3.50 11.05
N GLU A 26 6.22 -3.77 12.35
CA GLU A 26 7.52 -4.03 12.96
C GLU A 26 8.07 -5.41 12.56
N PRO A 27 9.39 -5.56 12.30
CA PRO A 27 9.98 -6.82 11.86
C PRO A 27 9.70 -8.02 12.77
N ASN A 28 9.69 -7.82 14.10
CA ASN A 28 9.42 -8.90 15.06
C ASN A 28 7.97 -9.37 14.95
N TYR A 29 7.02 -8.43 14.91
CA TYR A 29 5.61 -8.76 14.78
C TYR A 29 5.30 -9.45 13.44
N ILE A 30 5.98 -9.04 12.35
CA ILE A 30 5.88 -9.71 11.05
C ILE A 30 6.43 -11.14 11.13
N ARG A 31 7.61 -11.35 11.71
CA ARG A 31 8.21 -12.68 11.86
C ARG A 31 7.33 -13.64 12.65
N ASP A 32 6.87 -13.19 13.82
CA ASP A 32 6.38 -14.11 14.85
C ASP A 32 4.85 -14.27 14.80
N VAL A 33 4.12 -13.21 14.41
CA VAL A 33 2.65 -13.17 14.53
C VAL A 33 1.95 -13.01 13.19
N CYS A 34 2.17 -11.89 12.49
CA CYS A 34 1.47 -11.57 11.25
C CYS A 34 1.90 -12.45 10.08
N LYS A 35 3.17 -12.90 10.09
CA LYS A 35 3.81 -13.76 9.08
C LYS A 35 3.60 -13.26 7.64
N ALA A 36 3.62 -11.93 7.48
CA ALA A 36 3.35 -11.20 6.24
C ALA A 36 2.04 -11.62 5.54
N ALA A 37 0.94 -11.79 6.29
CA ALA A 37 -0.37 -12.18 5.73
C ALA A 37 -0.85 -11.28 4.57
N CYS A 38 -0.48 -10.00 4.53
CA CYS A 38 -0.78 -9.10 3.41
C CYS A 38 -0.09 -9.49 2.08
N CYS A 39 1.03 -10.21 2.15
CA CYS A 39 1.83 -10.70 1.04
C CYS A 39 1.53 -12.16 0.67
N ARG A 40 0.57 -12.79 1.35
CA ARG A 40 0.15 -14.17 1.08
C ARG A 40 -1.02 -14.23 0.12
N SER A 41 -1.09 -15.36 -0.58
CA SER A 41 -2.15 -15.67 -1.52
C SER A 41 -2.93 -16.90 -1.06
N SER A 42 -4.25 -16.90 -1.26
CA SER A 42 -5.07 -18.12 -1.10
C SER A 42 -5.04 -19.02 -2.33
N VAL A 43 -4.60 -18.50 -3.48
CA VAL A 43 -4.55 -19.19 -4.79
C VAL A 43 -3.15 -19.05 -5.41
N ASP A 44 -2.71 -19.98 -6.24
CA ASP A 44 -1.39 -19.93 -6.92
C ASP A 44 -1.58 -20.29 -8.40
N PRO A 45 -0.90 -19.66 -9.37
CA PRO A 45 0.11 -18.60 -9.28
C PRO A 45 -0.49 -17.18 -9.10
N SER A 46 -1.75 -17.09 -8.64
CA SER A 46 -2.51 -15.85 -8.61
C SER A 46 -3.11 -15.61 -7.23
N GLY A 47 -2.98 -14.40 -6.66
CA GLY A 47 -3.82 -13.97 -5.52
C GLY A 47 -3.15 -12.98 -4.58
N ILE A 48 -1.86 -12.72 -4.79
CA ILE A 48 -1.26 -11.46 -4.37
C ILE A 48 -1.90 -10.35 -5.22
N ILE A 49 -2.43 -9.33 -4.54
CA ILE A 49 -3.11 -8.18 -5.17
C ILE A 49 -2.13 -6.99 -5.21
N VAL A 50 -0.91 -7.28 -5.67
CA VAL A 50 0.13 -6.28 -5.92
C VAL A 50 0.13 -6.03 -7.42
N THR A 51 -0.30 -4.83 -7.79
CA THR A 51 -0.19 -4.31 -9.15
C THR A 51 1.23 -3.78 -9.35
N ILE A 52 1.80 -4.02 -10.53
CA ILE A 52 3.11 -3.52 -10.94
C ILE A 52 2.88 -2.52 -12.05
N HIS A 53 3.19 -1.25 -11.78
CA HIS A 53 3.06 -0.20 -12.80
C HIS A 53 4.03 -0.48 -13.96
N PRO A 54 3.70 -0.16 -15.23
CA PRO A 54 4.59 -0.42 -16.36
C PRO A 54 6.01 0.13 -16.17
N SER A 55 6.16 1.29 -15.53
CA SER A 55 7.49 1.87 -15.25
C SER A 55 8.31 1.10 -14.22
N GLU A 56 7.70 0.22 -13.41
CA GLU A 56 8.36 -0.57 -12.36
C GLU A 56 8.71 -1.99 -12.84
N ARG A 57 8.17 -2.39 -14.01
CA ARG A 57 8.21 -3.76 -14.49
C ARG A 57 9.63 -4.30 -14.70
N LEU A 58 10.51 -3.51 -15.32
CA LEU A 58 11.87 -3.95 -15.61
C LEU A 58 12.67 -4.21 -14.33
N GLN A 59 12.54 -3.31 -13.34
CA GLN A 59 13.19 -3.44 -12.04
C GLN A 59 12.68 -4.67 -11.28
N VAL A 60 11.35 -4.88 -11.23
CA VAL A 60 10.74 -6.05 -10.59
C VAL A 60 11.22 -7.37 -11.21
N ILE A 61 11.36 -7.42 -12.54
CA ILE A 61 11.89 -8.59 -13.26
C ILE A 61 13.39 -8.78 -12.98
N ALA A 62 14.17 -7.70 -12.92
CA ALA A 62 15.58 -7.77 -12.56
C ALA A 62 15.81 -8.33 -11.14
N HIS A 63 14.87 -8.12 -10.22
CA HIS A 63 14.84 -8.77 -8.90
C HIS A 63 14.28 -10.21 -8.92
N GLY A 64 14.16 -10.84 -10.09
CA GLY A 64 13.80 -12.25 -10.25
C GLY A 64 12.30 -12.56 -10.18
N ALA A 65 11.43 -11.55 -10.07
CA ALA A 65 9.99 -11.77 -10.01
C ALA A 65 9.33 -11.84 -11.40
N LYS A 66 8.22 -12.58 -11.49
CA LYS A 66 7.39 -12.63 -12.70
C LYS A 66 6.20 -11.67 -12.57
N VAL A 67 5.85 -11.03 -13.68
CA VAL A 67 4.68 -10.14 -13.79
C VAL A 67 3.76 -10.66 -14.89
N LYS A 68 2.49 -10.91 -14.55
CA LYS A 68 1.45 -11.39 -15.50
C LYS A 68 0.23 -10.48 -15.41
N LYS A 69 -0.23 -9.97 -16.57
CA LYS A 69 -1.37 -9.02 -16.67
C LYS A 69 -1.25 -7.84 -15.68
N GLY A 70 -0.06 -7.27 -15.54
CA GLY A 70 0.18 -6.14 -14.62
C GLY A 70 0.22 -6.50 -13.13
N HIS A 71 0.23 -7.78 -12.76
CA HIS A 71 0.30 -8.22 -11.37
C HIS A 71 1.55 -9.03 -11.06
N LEU A 72 2.05 -8.89 -9.83
CA LEU A 72 3.10 -9.75 -9.29
C LEU A 72 2.59 -11.18 -9.18
N VAL A 73 3.34 -12.12 -9.74
CA VAL A 73 3.02 -13.55 -9.69
C VAL A 73 3.53 -14.13 -8.37
N SER A 74 2.67 -14.86 -7.66
CA SER A 74 3.09 -15.58 -6.45
C SER A 74 3.89 -16.83 -6.78
N VAL A 75 4.74 -17.25 -5.85
CA VAL A 75 5.47 -18.51 -5.89
C VAL A 75 5.14 -19.27 -4.62
N ASN A 76 4.59 -20.48 -4.73
CA ASN A 76 4.16 -21.28 -3.58
C ASN A 76 3.20 -20.51 -2.65
N LYS A 77 2.25 -19.77 -3.23
CA LYS A 77 1.28 -18.90 -2.52
C LYS A 77 1.92 -17.73 -1.73
N GLN A 78 3.20 -17.43 -1.95
CA GLN A 78 3.93 -16.36 -1.27
C GLN A 78 4.43 -15.30 -2.26
N CYS A 79 4.71 -14.11 -1.73
CA CYS A 79 5.37 -13.07 -2.51
C CYS A 79 6.79 -13.52 -2.87
N PRO A 80 7.23 -13.39 -4.13
CA PRO A 80 8.58 -13.78 -4.54
C PRO A 80 9.68 -12.98 -3.82
N PHE A 81 9.35 -11.85 -3.21
CA PHE A 81 10.26 -11.04 -2.41
C PHE A 81 10.16 -11.31 -0.91
N GLN A 82 9.40 -12.32 -0.49
CA GLN A 82 9.33 -12.70 0.92
C GLN A 82 10.49 -13.64 1.26
N GLU A 83 11.23 -13.30 2.30
CA GLU A 83 12.31 -14.12 2.84
C GLU A 83 11.76 -15.24 3.74
N GLU A 84 12.64 -16.17 4.13
CA GLU A 84 12.30 -17.31 4.99
C GLU A 84 11.72 -16.87 6.34
N ASN A 85 12.20 -15.74 6.86
CA ASN A 85 11.73 -15.10 8.08
C ASN A 85 10.40 -14.32 7.90
N HIS A 86 9.70 -14.49 6.78
CA HIS A 86 8.48 -13.73 6.44
C HIS A 86 8.65 -12.22 6.23
N LEU A 87 9.86 -11.67 6.32
CA LEU A 87 10.12 -10.27 5.97
C LEU A 87 10.15 -10.11 4.45
N CYS A 88 10.02 -8.86 3.99
CA CYS A 88 10.14 -8.56 2.59
C CYS A 88 11.56 -8.08 2.30
N GLY A 89 12.26 -8.71 1.36
CA GLY A 89 13.61 -8.30 0.94
C GLY A 89 13.66 -6.94 0.24
N LEU A 90 12.50 -6.40 -0.17
CA LEU A 90 12.36 -5.03 -0.67
C LEU A 90 11.85 -4.06 0.40
N HIS A 91 11.81 -4.46 1.67
CA HIS A 91 11.34 -3.59 2.74
C HIS A 91 12.34 -2.44 2.93
N ASN A 92 11.86 -1.19 2.87
CA ASN A 92 12.66 0.04 2.94
C ASN A 92 13.68 0.26 1.80
N THR A 93 13.56 -0.47 0.69
CA THR A 93 14.35 -0.18 -0.51
C THR A 93 13.57 0.72 -1.47
N PRO A 94 14.26 1.50 -2.33
CA PRO A 94 13.60 2.27 -3.38
C PRO A 94 12.93 1.36 -4.45
N ASP A 95 13.30 0.08 -4.50
CA ASP A 95 12.80 -0.88 -5.48
C ASP A 95 11.42 -1.45 -5.11
N LYS A 96 10.90 -1.12 -3.93
CA LYS A 96 9.58 -1.57 -3.49
C LYS A 96 8.50 -1.01 -4.41
N PRO A 97 7.71 -1.86 -5.10
CA PRO A 97 6.72 -1.39 -6.05
C PRO A 97 5.65 -0.51 -5.39
N PHE A 98 5.18 0.51 -6.10
CA PHE A 98 4.14 1.42 -5.64
C PHE A 98 2.85 0.68 -5.29
N GLY A 99 2.51 -0.40 -6.01
CA GLY A 99 1.39 -1.27 -5.66
C GLY A 99 1.49 -1.92 -4.28
N CYS A 100 2.71 -2.19 -3.80
CA CYS A 100 2.97 -2.65 -2.43
C CYS A 100 2.85 -1.48 -1.43
N ILE A 101 3.44 -0.33 -1.76
CA ILE A 101 3.41 0.89 -0.92
C ILE A 101 1.97 1.32 -0.66
N ALA A 102 1.16 1.43 -1.71
CA ALA A 102 -0.24 1.82 -1.66
C ALA A 102 -1.20 0.66 -1.35
N SER A 103 -0.69 -0.52 -0.97
CA SER A 103 -1.54 -1.69 -0.73
C SER A 103 -2.61 -1.47 0.37
N PRO A 104 -2.32 -0.77 1.50
CA PRO A 104 -3.34 -0.49 2.52
C PRO A 104 -4.42 0.49 2.08
N PHE A 105 -4.16 1.33 1.07
CA PHE A 105 -4.99 2.48 0.70
C PHE A 105 -5.72 2.29 -0.63
N THR A 106 -6.85 2.97 -0.79
CA THR A 106 -7.62 3.06 -2.04
C THR A 106 -8.41 4.36 -2.09
N LEU A 107 -8.82 4.77 -3.29
CA LEU A 107 -9.78 5.85 -3.46
C LEU A 107 -11.19 5.27 -3.56
N ASN A 108 -12.11 5.74 -2.73
CA ASN A 108 -13.53 5.42 -2.90
C ASN A 108 -14.12 6.18 -4.10
N LYS A 109 -15.39 5.91 -4.43
CA LYS A 109 -16.10 6.55 -5.55
C LYS A 109 -16.15 8.09 -5.51
N ASN A 110 -15.94 8.69 -4.34
CA ASN A 110 -15.94 10.13 -4.12
C ASN A 110 -14.51 10.71 -4.08
N GLY A 111 -13.51 9.99 -4.61
CA GLY A 111 -12.10 10.43 -4.59
C GLY A 111 -11.52 10.58 -3.19
N THR A 112 -12.09 9.89 -2.19
CA THR A 112 -11.60 9.93 -0.80
C THR A 112 -10.66 8.77 -0.53
N LEU A 113 -9.46 9.05 -0.05
CA LEU A 113 -8.50 8.07 0.41
C LEU A 113 -9.00 7.40 1.69
N ILE A 114 -9.13 6.08 1.61
CA ILE A 114 -9.57 5.21 2.70
C ILE A 114 -8.66 3.98 2.80
N ILE A 115 -8.77 3.25 3.90
CA ILE A 115 -8.14 1.95 4.08
C ILE A 115 -8.96 0.89 3.36
N ARG A 116 -8.31 0.05 2.56
CA ARG A 116 -8.95 -1.06 1.85
C ARG A 116 -9.58 -2.04 2.83
N ASN A 117 -10.83 -2.44 2.60
CA ASN A 117 -11.55 -3.36 3.48
C ASN A 117 -10.81 -4.68 3.72
N ARG A 118 -10.07 -5.20 2.73
CA ARG A 118 -9.23 -6.40 2.90
C ARG A 118 -8.29 -6.31 4.11
N TYR A 119 -7.76 -5.11 4.41
CA TYR A 119 -6.84 -4.94 5.53
C TYR A 119 -7.52 -5.15 6.89
N LYS A 120 -8.84 -4.93 6.98
CA LYS A 120 -9.64 -5.23 8.18
C LYS A 120 -9.81 -6.73 8.43
N LEU A 121 -9.48 -7.57 7.45
CA LEU A 121 -9.52 -9.03 7.56
C LEU A 121 -8.16 -9.63 7.90
N LEU A 122 -7.11 -8.81 8.01
CA LEU A 122 -5.77 -9.27 8.34
C LEU A 122 -5.57 -9.35 9.85
N VAL A 123 -4.67 -10.24 10.27
CA VAL A 123 -4.32 -10.47 11.68
C VAL A 123 -3.86 -9.19 12.39
N CYS A 124 -3.26 -8.24 11.68
CA CYS A 124 -2.84 -6.98 12.28
C CYS A 124 -3.99 -6.01 12.59
N TYR A 125 -5.21 -6.23 12.09
CA TYR A 125 -6.35 -5.36 12.37
C TYR A 125 -6.86 -5.57 13.80
N ASN A 126 -7.04 -4.47 14.55
CA ASN A 126 -7.43 -4.48 15.96
C ASN A 126 -6.55 -5.33 16.90
N ASP A 127 -5.31 -5.61 16.49
CA ASP A 127 -4.35 -6.37 17.28
C ASP A 127 -3.25 -5.50 17.92
N GLY A 128 -2.62 -6.02 18.99
CA GLY A 128 -1.42 -5.46 19.59
C GLY A 128 -1.58 -4.02 20.09
N PRO A 129 -0.62 -3.11 19.82
CA PRO A 129 -0.67 -1.72 20.28
C PRO A 129 -1.83 -0.88 19.73
N LYS A 130 -2.59 -1.38 18.74
CA LYS A 130 -3.77 -0.70 18.17
C LYS A 130 -3.48 0.75 17.77
N LEU A 131 -2.43 0.94 16.99
CA LEU A 131 -2.08 2.22 16.40
C LEU A 131 -3.13 2.62 15.36
N PRO A 132 -3.48 3.91 15.23
CA PRO A 132 -4.31 4.34 14.10
C PRO A 132 -3.57 4.09 12.77
N ALA A 133 -4.31 3.82 11.71
CA ALA A 133 -3.77 3.42 10.41
C ALA A 133 -2.77 4.43 9.82
N TYR A 134 -2.98 5.73 10.04
CA TYR A 134 -2.03 6.77 9.60
C TYR A 134 -0.68 6.75 10.34
N VAL A 135 -0.60 6.08 11.49
CA VAL A 135 0.64 5.80 12.22
C VAL A 135 1.19 4.43 11.82
N ALA A 136 0.36 3.39 11.86
CA ALA A 136 0.76 2.02 11.51
C ALA A 136 1.34 1.91 10.08
N PHE A 137 0.78 2.67 9.14
CA PHE A 137 1.21 2.71 7.73
C PHE A 137 1.93 4.01 7.37
N ARG A 138 2.63 4.63 8.34
CA ARG A 138 3.29 5.92 8.14
C ARG A 138 4.25 5.94 6.94
N ALA A 139 5.07 4.90 6.78
CA ALA A 139 6.00 4.80 5.67
C ALA A 139 5.29 4.86 4.30
N SER A 140 4.12 4.23 4.18
CA SER A 140 3.31 4.30 2.96
C SER A 140 2.78 5.72 2.72
N LEU A 141 2.33 6.43 3.76
CA LEU A 141 1.92 7.84 3.61
C LEU A 141 3.09 8.73 3.17
N ASP A 142 4.27 8.55 3.75
CA ASP A 142 5.45 9.33 3.38
C ASP A 142 5.84 9.10 1.91
N LEU A 143 5.73 7.87 1.41
CA LEU A 143 6.03 7.53 0.02
C LEU A 143 4.93 7.99 -0.96
N MET A 144 3.67 8.02 -0.53
CA MET A 144 2.56 8.45 -1.38
C MET A 144 2.42 9.98 -1.46
N PHE A 145 2.59 10.69 -0.36
CA PHE A 145 2.36 12.15 -0.28
C PHE A 145 3.65 12.96 -0.18
N GLY A 146 4.79 12.32 0.10
CA GLY A 146 5.99 13.01 0.54
C GLY A 146 5.97 13.30 2.05
N LYS A 147 7.14 13.26 2.68
CA LYS A 147 7.31 13.37 4.15
C LYS A 147 6.65 14.61 4.76
N LYS A 148 6.74 15.77 4.08
CA LYS A 148 6.18 17.04 4.57
C LYS A 148 4.65 16.99 4.67
N GLU A 149 4.00 16.51 3.61
CA GLU A 149 2.54 16.45 3.55
C GLU A 149 1.99 15.32 4.42
N ALA A 150 2.64 14.15 4.41
CA ALA A 150 2.32 13.06 5.33
C ALA A 150 2.40 13.52 6.80
N ALA A 151 3.43 14.29 7.18
CA ALA A 151 3.52 14.86 8.53
C ALA A 151 2.39 15.85 8.83
N ARG A 152 1.92 16.63 7.84
CA ARG A 152 0.77 17.53 8.00
C ARG A 152 -0.52 16.75 8.26
N ILE A 153 -0.78 15.69 7.48
CA ILE A 153 -1.93 14.79 7.68
C ILE A 153 -1.89 14.20 9.10
N VAL A 154 -0.74 13.65 9.51
CA VAL A 154 -0.57 13.02 10.83
C VAL A 154 -0.81 14.02 11.96
N ARG A 155 -0.25 15.25 11.88
CA ARG A 155 -0.48 16.28 12.89
C ARG A 155 -1.95 16.66 13.02
N HIS A 156 -2.63 16.88 11.89
CA HIS A 156 -4.07 17.21 11.87
C HIS A 156 -4.92 16.11 12.51
N LEU A 157 -4.62 14.84 12.20
CA LEU A 157 -5.38 13.71 12.75
C LEU A 157 -5.08 13.48 14.24
N ASN A 158 -3.84 13.69 14.67
CA ASN A 158 -3.42 13.63 16.08
C ASN A 158 -4.07 14.73 16.93
N SER A 159 -4.32 15.92 16.37
CA SER A 159 -5.03 17.00 17.05
C SER A 159 -6.56 16.83 17.05
N GLY A 160 -7.06 15.64 16.71
CA GLY A 160 -8.51 15.36 16.68
C GLY A 160 -9.24 15.86 15.42
N GLY A 161 -8.52 16.37 14.41
CA GLY A 161 -9.12 16.92 13.19
C GLY A 161 -10.01 15.94 12.42
N GLY A 162 -11.02 16.46 11.71
CA GLY A 162 -11.89 15.69 10.82
C GLY A 162 -11.20 15.30 9.50
N ASP A 163 -11.99 14.99 8.47
CA ASP A 163 -11.48 14.78 7.12
C ASP A 163 -10.61 15.97 6.67
N ILE A 164 -9.57 15.69 5.88
CA ILE A 164 -8.61 16.71 5.42
C ILE A 164 -8.38 16.60 3.92
N ILE A 165 -8.28 17.73 3.24
CA ILE A 165 -7.76 17.77 1.87
C ILE A 165 -6.23 17.74 1.94
N ALA A 166 -5.64 16.73 1.30
CA ALA A 166 -4.20 16.54 1.18
C ALA A 166 -3.75 16.64 -0.28
N TYR A 167 -2.47 16.92 -0.48
CA TYR A 167 -1.88 17.18 -1.79
C TYR A 167 -0.90 16.05 -2.16
N MET A 168 -1.38 15.11 -2.96
CA MET A 168 -0.58 13.97 -3.43
C MET A 168 0.17 14.38 -4.70
N PRO A 169 1.45 14.03 -4.88
CA PRO A 169 2.10 14.11 -6.20
C PRO A 169 1.23 13.50 -7.29
N THR A 170 1.08 14.20 -8.42
CA THR A 170 0.17 13.77 -9.50
C THR A 170 0.53 12.38 -10.04
N ASP A 171 1.81 12.05 -10.13
CA ASP A 171 2.27 10.72 -10.56
C ASP A 171 1.86 9.62 -9.57
N ALA A 172 1.97 9.86 -8.25
CA ALA A 172 1.52 8.93 -7.22
C ALA A 172 0.00 8.75 -7.25
N TYR A 173 -0.75 9.84 -7.49
CA TYR A 173 -2.21 9.79 -7.64
C TYR A 173 -2.62 8.93 -8.85
N MET A 174 -2.00 9.15 -10.01
CA MET A 174 -2.27 8.38 -11.23
C MET A 174 -1.97 6.90 -11.02
N LYS A 175 -0.79 6.57 -10.45
CA LYS A 175 -0.43 5.18 -10.11
C LYS A 175 -1.43 4.55 -9.13
N LEU A 176 -1.97 5.30 -8.18
CA LEU A 176 -2.98 4.80 -7.24
C LEU A 176 -4.29 4.45 -7.96
N MET A 177 -4.75 5.32 -8.85
CA MET A 177 -5.95 5.11 -9.67
C MET A 177 -5.81 3.89 -10.58
N GLU A 178 -4.67 3.79 -11.29
CA GLU A 178 -4.36 2.65 -12.16
C GLU A 178 -4.27 1.33 -11.38
N ASN A 179 -3.66 1.37 -10.19
CA ASN A 179 -3.63 0.23 -9.28
C ASN A 179 -5.03 -0.22 -8.87
N ASP A 180 -5.93 0.71 -8.56
CA ASP A 180 -7.31 0.39 -8.19
C ASP A 180 -8.12 -0.15 -9.37
N ALA A 181 -7.91 0.36 -10.58
CA ALA A 181 -8.55 -0.13 -11.80
C ALA A 181 -8.11 -1.58 -12.13
N ALA A 182 -6.80 -1.83 -12.19
CA ALA A 182 -6.26 -3.16 -12.50
C ALA A 182 -6.75 -4.25 -11.52
N LYS A 183 -7.02 -3.89 -10.27
CA LYS A 183 -7.53 -4.84 -9.26
C LYS A 183 -9.00 -5.21 -9.46
N ARG A 184 -9.78 -4.37 -10.13
CA ARG A 184 -11.19 -4.65 -10.49
C ARG A 184 -11.25 -5.54 -11.73
N ASP A 185 -10.44 -5.24 -12.74
CA ASP A 185 -10.41 -5.96 -14.02
C ASP A 185 -9.92 -7.41 -13.89
N ARG A 186 -9.27 -7.75 -12.77
CA ARG A 186 -8.84 -9.12 -12.49
C ARG A 186 -10.00 -10.12 -12.35
N HIS A 187 -11.20 -9.63 -12.08
CA HIS A 187 -12.42 -10.44 -11.95
C HIS A 187 -13.31 -10.41 -13.21
N ALA A 188 -12.89 -9.70 -14.26
CA ALA A 188 -13.52 -9.72 -15.59
C ALA A 188 -12.82 -10.74 -16.51
#